data_AF-A0A7X7PH33-F1
#
_entry.id   AF-A0A7X7PH33-F1
#
_cell.length_a   1.000
_cell.length_b   1.000
_cell.length_c   1.000
_cell.angle_alpha   90.00
_cell.angle_beta   90.00
_cell.angle_gamma   90.00
#
_symmetry.space_group_name_H-M   'P 1'
#
loop_
_entity.id
_entity.type
_entity.pdbx_description
1 polymer ?
#
loop_
_entity_poly.entity_id
_entity_poly.type
_entity_poly.pdbx_seq_one_letter_code
_entity_poly.pdbx_strand_id
1 'polypeptide(L)'
;MNPFWRFRTSGVRITDPRRPYIAVSNHESYADIFLISHLPWEMKWMSKQEIFNIPFMGWMMRLAGDIPVRRGEARSRAASLREVRDRLSKRVSVMIMPE
;
A
#
# COMPACT_ATOMS: atom_id res chain seq x y z
N MET A 1 16.82 -6.87 -6.20
CA MET A 1 16.07 -8.03 -5.66
C MET A 1 17.07 -9.13 -5.35
N ASN A 2 16.98 -9.75 -4.18
CA ASN A 2 17.88 -10.85 -3.80
C ASN A 2 17.63 -12.05 -4.75
N PRO A 3 18.63 -12.51 -5.52
CA PRO A 3 18.44 -13.60 -6.48
C PRO A 3 18.07 -14.95 -5.82
N PHE A 4 18.21 -15.05 -4.49
CA PHE A 4 17.90 -16.26 -3.73
C PHE A 4 16.45 -16.33 -3.23
N TRP A 5 15.64 -15.28 -3.38
CA TRP A 5 14.25 -15.30 -2.93
C TRP A 5 13.32 -15.89 -4.00
N ARG A 6 12.50 -16.86 -3.59
CA ARG A 6 11.45 -17.46 -4.43
C ARG A 6 10.09 -17.21 -3.80
N PHE A 7 9.31 -16.34 -4.42
CA PHE A 7 7.93 -16.06 -4.01
C PHE A 7 6.95 -17.08 -4.59
N ARG A 8 5.89 -17.40 -3.84
CA ARG A 8 4.76 -18.22 -4.31
C ARG A 8 3.47 -17.58 -3.81
N THR A 9 2.44 -17.57 -4.65
CA THR A 9 1.08 -17.14 -4.31
C THR A 9 0.12 -18.29 -4.57
N SER A 10 -0.90 -18.41 -3.74
CA SER A 10 -1.95 -19.43 -3.86
C SER A 10 -3.31 -18.83 -3.48
N GLY A 11 -4.40 -19.54 -3.78
CA GLY A 11 -5.76 -19.10 -3.51
C GLY A 11 -6.44 -18.45 -4.71
N VAL A 12 -7.49 -17.68 -4.44
CA VAL A 12 -8.34 -17.06 -5.46
C VAL A 12 -7.56 -15.96 -6.18
N ARG A 13 -7.45 -16.07 -7.50
CA ARG A 13 -6.87 -15.01 -8.33
C ARG A 13 -7.93 -13.99 -8.70
N ILE A 14 -7.57 -12.72 -8.58
CA ILE A 14 -8.40 -11.61 -9.06
C ILE A 14 -8.43 -11.66 -10.59
N THR A 15 -9.62 -11.72 -11.17
CA THR A 15 -9.83 -11.84 -12.63
C THR A 15 -9.90 -10.48 -13.34
N ASP A 16 -10.32 -9.43 -12.63
CA ASP A 16 -10.38 -8.06 -13.15
C ASP A 16 -9.54 -7.11 -12.26
N PRO A 17 -8.24 -6.95 -12.55
CA PRO A 17 -7.36 -6.07 -11.79
C PRO A 17 -7.63 -4.57 -12.03
N ARG A 18 -8.50 -4.21 -12.99
CA ARG A 18 -8.86 -2.81 -13.27
C ARG A 18 -9.98 -2.29 -12.37
N ARG A 19 -10.64 -3.18 -11.63
CA ARG A 19 -11.50 -2.78 -10.51
C ARG A 19 -10.62 -2.33 -9.34
N PRO A 20 -11.00 -1.26 -8.62
CA PRO A 20 -10.28 -0.86 -7.43
C PRO A 20 -10.56 -1.84 -6.27
N TYR A 21 -9.50 -2.28 -5.59
CA TYR A 21 -9.57 -3.14 -4.42
C TYR A 21 -8.93 -2.47 -3.20
N ILE A 22 -9.35 -2.89 -2.01
CA ILE A 22 -8.58 -2.70 -0.79
C ILE A 22 -7.91 -4.03 -0.49
N ALA A 23 -6.59 -4.07 -0.63
CA ALA A 23 -5.76 -5.21 -0.26
C ALA A 23 -5.32 -5.05 1.20
N VAL A 24 -5.44 -6.12 1.98
CA VAL A 24 -5.09 -6.11 3.41
C VAL A 24 -4.15 -7.28 3.70
N SER A 25 -3.06 -7.01 4.41
CA SER A 25 -2.09 -8.03 4.85
C SER A 25 -1.66 -7.73 6.29
N ASN A 26 -1.21 -8.75 7.01
CA ASN A 26 -0.36 -8.57 8.19
C ASN A 26 0.98 -7.91 7.80
N HIS A 27 1.70 -7.37 8.77
CA HIS A 27 3.02 -6.75 8.56
C HIS A 27 4.10 -7.41 9.41
N GLU A 28 4.88 -8.26 8.76
CA GLU A 28 5.94 -9.03 9.44
C GLU A 28 7.32 -8.44 9.17
N SER A 29 7.53 -7.88 7.97
CA SER A 29 8.87 -7.46 7.56
C SER A 29 8.88 -6.46 6.40
N TYR A 30 10.04 -5.82 6.18
CA TYR A 30 10.25 -5.06 4.94
C TYR A 30 10.25 -5.94 3.67
N ALA A 31 10.38 -7.27 3.81
CA ALA A 31 10.30 -8.18 2.68
C ALA A 31 8.89 -8.24 2.07
N ASP A 32 7.86 -7.90 2.85
CA ASP A 32 6.45 -7.89 2.45
C ASP A 32 6.23 -7.02 1.21
N ILE A 33 6.94 -5.88 1.12
CA ILE A 33 6.88 -4.96 -0.01
C ILE A 33 7.24 -5.68 -1.32
N PHE A 34 8.30 -6.50 -1.30
CA PHE A 34 8.73 -7.23 -2.48
C PHE A 34 7.74 -8.33 -2.85
N LEU A 35 7.22 -9.09 -1.88
CA LEU A 35 6.23 -10.13 -2.13
C LEU A 35 4.95 -9.53 -2.73
N ILE A 36 4.40 -8.50 -2.12
CA ILE A 36 3.13 -7.87 -2.52
C ILE A 36 3.26 -7.14 -3.87
N SER A 37 4.45 -6.65 -4.21
CA SER A 37 4.71 -6.07 -5.54
C SER A 37 4.54 -7.07 -6.70
N HIS A 38 4.38 -8.38 -6.41
CA HIS A 38 4.04 -9.40 -7.42
C HIS A 38 2.53 -9.52 -7.69
N LEU A 39 1.69 -8.76 -6.98
CA LEU A 39 0.25 -8.73 -7.28
C LEU A 39 0.01 -8.05 -8.64
N PRO A 40 -0.97 -8.52 -9.42
CA PRO A 40 -1.13 -8.14 -10.84
C PRO A 40 -1.75 -6.75 -11.05
N TRP A 41 -1.72 -5.87 -10.05
CA TRP A 41 -2.31 -4.53 -10.14
C TRP A 41 -1.40 -3.47 -9.51
N GLU A 42 -1.58 -2.22 -9.96
CA GLU A 42 -0.97 -1.05 -9.33
C GLU A 42 -1.76 -0.67 -8.08
N MET A 43 -1.08 -0.33 -7.00
CA MET A 43 -1.72 0.06 -5.75
C MET A 43 -0.91 1.10 -4.99
N LYS A 44 -1.63 1.90 -4.20
CA LYS A 44 -1.04 2.89 -3.29
C LYS A 44 -0.92 2.32 -1.89
N TRP A 45 0.22 2.58 -1.28
CA TRP A 45 0.54 2.09 0.04
C TRP A 45 0.04 3.05 1.10
N MET A 46 -0.64 2.51 2.12
CA MET A 46 -0.82 3.23 3.38
C MET A 46 0.39 2.98 4.27
N SER A 47 1.13 4.04 4.61
CA SER A 47 2.37 3.90 5.37
C SER A 47 2.53 5.00 6.41
N LYS A 48 3.37 4.75 7.42
CA LYS A 48 3.63 5.67 8.54
C LYS A 48 4.17 7.01 8.02
N GLN A 49 3.63 8.13 8.52
CA GLN A 49 4.04 9.50 8.13
C GLN A 49 5.55 9.71 8.22
N GLU A 50 6.22 9.06 9.15
CA GLU A 50 7.66 9.12 9.38
C GLU A 50 8.45 8.61 8.16
N ILE A 51 7.94 7.61 7.45
CA ILE A 51 8.58 7.07 6.22
C ILE A 51 8.55 8.12 5.11
N PHE A 52 7.50 8.95 5.06
CA PHE A 52 7.37 10.05 4.09
C PHE A 52 8.31 11.23 4.39
N ASN A 53 9.04 11.20 5.51
CA ASN A 53 10.04 12.20 5.87
C ASN A 53 11.47 11.74 5.50
N ILE A 54 11.66 10.48 5.10
CA ILE A 54 12.96 9.98 4.64
C ILE A 54 13.28 10.62 3.29
N PRO A 55 14.45 11.27 3.11
CA PRO A 55 14.84 11.86 1.82
C PRO A 55 14.83 10.83 0.70
N PHE A 56 14.50 11.28 -0.53
CA PHE A 56 14.30 10.45 -1.72
C PHE A 56 13.14 9.46 -1.61
N MET A 57 13.15 8.54 -0.65
CA MET A 57 12.08 7.55 -0.44
C MET A 57 10.73 8.22 -0.20
N GLY A 58 10.66 9.13 0.77
CA GLY A 58 9.44 9.86 1.08
C GLY A 58 8.97 10.74 -0.07
N TRP A 59 9.88 11.28 -0.87
CA TRP A 59 9.52 12.05 -2.07
C TRP A 59 8.91 11.14 -3.14
N MET A 60 9.51 9.99 -3.40
CA MET A 60 8.98 9.00 -4.34
C MET A 60 7.59 8.53 -3.92
N MET A 61 7.38 8.23 -2.63
CA MET A 61 6.07 7.83 -2.12
C MET A 61 5.01 8.92 -2.29
N ARG A 62 5.35 10.20 -2.06
CA ARG A 62 4.44 11.33 -2.32
C ARG A 62 4.10 11.46 -3.80
N LEU A 63 5.11 11.37 -4.66
CA LEU A 63 4.94 11.47 -6.12
C LEU A 63 4.14 10.28 -6.68
N ALA A 64 4.34 9.09 -6.12
CA ALA A 64 3.57 7.91 -6.46
C ALA A 64 2.11 8.02 -5.99
N GLY A 65 1.80 8.91 -5.05
CA GLY A 65 0.47 9.05 -4.47
C GLY A 65 0.19 8.01 -3.39
N ASP A 66 1.20 7.61 -2.62
CA ASP A 66 1.00 6.82 -1.40
C ASP A 66 0.35 7.68 -0.30
N ILE A 67 -0.33 7.02 0.64
CA ILE A 67 -1.16 7.67 1.66
C ILE A 67 -0.41 7.64 3.00
N PRO A 68 -0.02 8.81 3.56
CA PRO A 68 0.60 8.87 4.87
C PRO A 68 -0.43 8.69 5.98
N VAL A 69 -0.09 7.89 6.99
CA VAL A 69 -0.90 7.62 8.17
C VAL A 69 -0.20 8.17 9.41
N ARG A 70 -0.86 9.08 10.13
CA ARG A 70 -0.40 9.58 11.43
C ARG A 70 -1.12 8.80 12.54
N ARG A 71 -0.42 7.93 13.27
CA ARG A 71 -0.99 7.19 14.40
C ARG A 71 -1.14 8.14 15.60
N GLY A 72 -2.22 8.03 16.38
CA GLY A 72 -2.45 8.82 17.60
C GLY A 72 -3.47 9.97 17.50
N GLU A 73 -3.89 10.38 16.30
CA GLU A 73 -4.91 11.42 16.12
C GLU A 73 -6.19 10.84 15.50
N ALA A 74 -7.33 10.95 16.19
CA ALA A 74 -8.62 10.51 15.63
C ALA A 74 -8.96 11.22 14.30
N ARG A 75 -8.57 12.50 14.15
CA ARG A 75 -8.70 13.26 12.90
C ARG A 75 -7.88 12.69 11.74
N SER A 76 -6.72 12.09 12.04
CA SER A 76 -5.83 11.49 11.04
C SER A 76 -6.45 10.24 10.40
N ARG A 77 -7.20 9.43 11.16
CA ARG A 77 -7.91 8.25 10.61
C ARG A 77 -8.94 8.68 9.57
N ALA A 78 -9.77 9.66 9.91
CA ALA A 78 -10.79 10.18 8.99
C ALA A 78 -10.16 10.79 7.73
N ALA A 79 -9.02 11.49 7.85
CA ALA A 79 -8.28 12.01 6.71
C ALA A 79 -7.75 10.88 5.82
N SER A 80 -7.11 9.87 6.40
CA SER A 80 -6.59 8.71 5.65
C SER A 80 -7.71 7.99 4.89
N LEU A 81 -8.88 7.79 5.52
CA LEU A 81 -10.06 7.21 4.86
C LEU A 81 -10.58 8.05 3.69
N ARG A 82 -10.50 9.38 3.76
CA ARG A 82 -10.86 10.25 2.63
C ARG A 82 -9.89 10.07 1.47
N GLU A 83 -8.59 9.96 1.74
CA GLU A 83 -7.57 9.67 0.73
C GLU A 83 -7.79 8.30 0.08
N VAL A 84 -8.10 7.27 0.88
CA VAL A 84 -8.45 5.93 0.35
C VAL A 84 -9.65 6.04 -0.58
N ARG A 85 -10.73 6.73 -0.16
CA ARG A 85 -11.91 6.92 -1.00
C ARG A 85 -11.58 7.66 -2.30
N ASP A 86 -10.73 8.68 -2.25
CA ASP A 86 -10.24 9.39 -3.44
C ASP A 86 -9.54 8.42 -4.41
N ARG A 87 -8.59 7.61 -3.93
CA ARG A 87 -7.88 6.63 -4.79
C ARG A 87 -8.82 5.61 -5.42
N LEU A 88 -9.73 5.05 -4.62
CA LEU A 88 -10.71 4.07 -5.13
C LEU A 88 -11.63 4.69 -6.18
N SER A 89 -12.05 5.96 -6.01
CA SER A 89 -12.87 6.67 -7.01
C SER A 89 -12.14 6.88 -8.35
N LYS A 90 -10.81 6.97 -8.30
CA LYS A 90 -9.91 7.04 -9.47
C LYS A 90 -9.53 5.66 -10.02
N ARG A 91 -10.20 4.59 -9.57
CA ARG A 91 -9.92 3.18 -9.92
C ARG A 91 -8.51 2.71 -9.56
N VAL A 92 -7.94 3.24 -8.49
CA VAL A 92 -6.64 2.84 -7.96
C VAL A 92 -6.83 2.02 -6.70
N SER A 93 -6.24 0.83 -6.66
CA SER A 93 -6.28 -0.04 -5.48
C SER A 93 -5.42 0.50 -4.34
N VAL A 94 -5.74 0.13 -3.11
CA VAL A 94 -4.99 0.56 -1.92
C VAL A 94 -4.54 -0.65 -1.12
N MET A 95 -3.29 -0.66 -0.69
CA MET A 95 -2.71 -1.65 0.20
C MET A 95 -2.69 -1.14 1.64
N ILE A 96 -3.24 -1.92 2.57
CA ILE A 96 -3.32 -1.61 3.99
C ILE A 96 -2.67 -2.73 4.80
N MET A 97 -1.82 -2.33 5.73
CA MET A 97 -1.23 -3.21 6.75
C MET A 97 -1.60 -2.64 8.13
N PRO A 98 -2.63 -3.18 8.80
CA PRO A 98 -3.25 -2.54 9.96
C PRO A 98 -2.53 -2.81 11.29
N GLU A 99 -1.62 -3.79 11.36
CA GLU A 99 -0.73 -4.03 12.51
C GLU A 99 0.29 -2.89 12.67
#